data_AF-A0A533S798-F1
#
_entry.id   AF-A0A533S798-F1
#
_cell.length_a   1.000
_cell.length_b   1.000
_cell.length_c   1.000
_cell.angle_alpha   90.00
_cell.angle_beta   90.00
_cell.angle_gamma   90.00
#
_symmetry.space_group_name_H-M   'P 1'
#
loop_
_entity.id
_entity.type
_entity.pdbx_description
1 polymer ?
#
loop_
_entity_poly.entity_id
_entity_poly.type
_entity_poly.pdbx_seq_one_letter_code
_entity_poly.pdbx_strand_id
1 'polypeptide(L)'
;MNYARIAVIIVVLILFARLNWWVLPHLAIVHFAKENAPIQESGNLLAHHEHFKLKGITVIDFLERGWSGVLAAWPYLMIGSLFGVVLGFFAGDQARRILAIDVASKRAVNEAAKLIEEAHKVGNLAQRRVADACKMEKDLKYRLEFLEKVAYAQQKERSELEKMKAGLEEKARRAESTETELKKARNKIRRLEVKIGRMENDPIDDF
;
A
#
# COMPACT_ATOMS: atom_id res chain seq x y z
N MET A 1 -37.92 6.09 19.08
CA MET A 1 -37.58 6.57 20.44
C MET A 1 -36.89 5.42 21.16
N ASN A 2 -35.58 5.49 21.36
CA ASN A 2 -34.75 4.30 21.64
C ASN A 2 -35.02 3.74 23.03
N TYR A 3 -35.33 2.44 23.14
CA TYR A 3 -35.51 1.70 24.39
C TYR A 3 -34.38 1.93 25.41
N ALA A 4 -33.14 2.14 24.93
CA ALA A 4 -32.00 2.50 25.77
C ALA A 4 -32.19 3.82 26.54
N ARG A 5 -32.83 4.84 25.94
CA ARG A 5 -33.12 6.11 26.64
C ARG A 5 -34.18 5.92 27.71
N ILE A 6 -35.19 5.10 27.44
CA ILE A 6 -36.27 4.78 28.40
C ILE A 6 -35.69 4.00 29.58
N ALA A 7 -34.81 3.02 29.33
CA ALA A 7 -34.14 2.24 30.36
C ALA A 7 -33.27 3.13 31.27
N VAL A 8 -32.52 4.08 30.71
CA VAL A 8 -31.73 5.04 31.50
C VAL A 8 -32.63 5.91 32.38
N ILE A 9 -33.76 6.38 31.86
CA ILE A 9 -34.72 7.18 32.64
C ILE A 9 -35.30 6.35 33.80
N ILE A 10 -35.66 5.09 33.55
CA ILE A 10 -36.19 4.19 34.58
C ILE A 10 -35.13 3.90 35.65
N VAL A 11 -33.89 3.63 35.26
CA VAL A 11 -32.78 3.37 36.21
C VAL A 11 -32.49 4.60 37.05
N VAL A 12 -32.52 5.80 36.46
CA VAL A 12 -32.36 7.06 37.19
C VAL A 12 -33.51 7.27 38.17
N LEU A 13 -34.76 6.97 37.80
CA LEU A 13 -35.92 7.03 38.70
C LEU A 13 -35.83 6.04 39.86
N ILE A 14 -35.37 4.81 39.60
CA ILE A 14 -35.19 3.79 40.64
C ILE A 14 -34.06 4.18 41.60
N LEU A 15 -32.92 4.63 41.07
CA LEU A 15 -31.82 5.15 41.88
C LEU A 15 -32.27 6.36 42.68
N PHE A 16 -33.04 7.27 42.10
CA PHE A 16 -33.60 8.44 42.76
C PHE A 16 -34.52 8.05 43.91
N ALA A 17 -35.48 7.14 43.68
CA ALA A 17 -36.38 6.64 44.73
C ALA A 17 -35.61 5.94 45.85
N ARG A 18 -34.56 5.17 45.50
CA ARG A 18 -33.72 4.45 46.46
C ARG A 18 -32.83 5.38 47.28
N LEU A 19 -32.24 6.40 46.65
CA LEU A 19 -31.45 7.43 47.33
C LEU A 19 -32.35 8.26 48.25
N ASN A 20 -33.54 8.65 47.77
CA ASN A 20 -34.51 9.37 48.57
C ASN A 20 -34.88 8.54 49.80
N TRP A 21 -35.22 7.26 49.65
CA TRP A 21 -35.59 6.38 50.76
C TRP A 21 -34.48 6.21 51.83
N TRP A 22 -33.21 6.25 51.41
CA TRP A 22 -32.06 6.16 52.32
C TRP A 22 -31.70 7.48 53.01
N VAL A 23 -31.94 8.62 52.35
CA VAL A 23 -31.55 9.95 52.85
C VAL A 23 -32.67 10.63 53.63
N LEU A 24 -33.94 10.38 53.27
CA LEU A 24 -35.14 10.93 53.90
C LEU A 24 -35.27 10.73 55.42
N PRO A 25 -34.89 9.58 56.02
CA PRO A 25 -35.08 9.35 57.45
C PRO A 25 -34.20 10.23 58.34
N HIS A 26 -33.12 10.81 57.78
CA HIS A 26 -32.08 11.52 58.54
C HIS A 26 -31.83 12.94 58.07
N LEU A 27 -32.54 13.43 57.04
CA LEU A 27 -32.38 14.81 56.58
C LEU A 27 -33.13 15.77 57.53
N ALA A 28 -32.36 16.55 58.29
CA ALA A 28 -32.86 17.67 59.06
C ALA A 28 -32.14 18.93 58.56
N ILE A 29 -32.91 19.88 58.03
CA ILE A 29 -32.36 21.20 57.69
C ILE A 29 -32.55 22.06 58.93
N VAL A 30 -31.43 22.47 59.52
CA VAL A 30 -31.39 23.26 60.76
C VAL A 30 -30.98 24.68 60.36
N HIS A 31 -31.87 25.63 60.56
CA HIS A 31 -31.52 27.05 60.43
C HIS A 31 -31.22 27.61 61.82
N PHE A 32 -29.99 28.06 62.02
CA PHE A 32 -29.56 28.68 63.26
C PHE A 32 -29.96 30.15 63.27
N ALA A 33 -30.55 30.61 64.38
CA ALA A 33 -30.81 32.03 64.56
C ALA A 33 -29.49 32.82 64.65
N LYS A 34 -29.51 34.11 64.33
CA LYS A 34 -28.35 35.01 64.52
C LYS A 34 -27.91 35.00 65.99
N GLU A 35 -26.61 35.15 66.24
CA GLU A 35 -26.03 35.20 67.59
C GLU A 35 -26.78 36.23 68.46
N ASN A 36 -27.24 35.79 69.65
CA ASN A 36 -28.03 36.54 70.65
C ASN A 36 -29.57 36.63 70.45
N ALA A 37 -30.20 35.73 69.69
CA ALA A 37 -31.67 35.63 69.68
C ALA A 37 -32.23 35.23 71.07
N PRO A 38 -33.35 35.85 71.53
CA PRO A 38 -33.97 35.50 72.81
C PRO A 38 -34.43 34.04 72.82
N ILE A 39 -34.24 33.36 73.95
CA ILE A 39 -34.63 31.95 74.14
C ILE A 39 -36.16 31.87 74.04
N GLN A 40 -36.67 31.20 73.00
CA GLN A 40 -38.11 31.03 72.79
C GLN A 40 -38.69 30.01 73.80
N GLU A 41 -39.87 30.30 74.36
CA GLU A 41 -40.54 29.47 75.37
C GLU A 41 -41.00 28.10 74.84
N SER A 42 -41.11 27.94 73.52
CA SER A 42 -41.39 26.66 72.86
C SER A 42 -40.53 26.51 71.60
N GLY A 43 -39.44 25.76 71.70
CA GLY A 43 -38.51 25.56 70.59
C GLY A 43 -37.42 24.53 70.89
N ASN A 44 -36.77 24.03 69.84
CA ASN A 44 -35.65 23.08 69.98
C ASN A 44 -34.34 23.87 70.18
N LEU A 45 -33.59 23.55 71.23
CA LEU A 45 -32.33 24.20 71.58
C LEU A 45 -31.17 23.24 71.35
N LEU A 46 -30.10 23.70 70.72
CA LEU A 46 -28.85 22.95 70.61
C LEU A 46 -27.90 23.43 71.71
N ALA A 47 -27.67 22.58 72.71
CA ALA A 47 -26.73 22.84 73.79
C ALA A 47 -25.36 22.24 73.45
N HIS A 48 -24.36 23.09 73.28
CA HIS A 48 -23.00 22.66 73.05
C HIS A 48 -22.34 22.26 74.36
N HIS A 49 -21.97 20.98 74.48
CA HIS A 49 -21.23 20.46 75.64
C HIS A 49 -19.81 20.11 75.24
N GLU A 50 -18.84 20.64 75.98
CA GLU A 50 -17.43 20.28 75.82
C GLU A 50 -16.89 19.94 77.22
N HIS A 51 -16.25 18.77 77.35
CA HIS A 51 -15.77 18.23 78.64
C HIS A 51 -16.82 18.23 79.76
N PHE A 52 -18.06 17.80 79.45
CA PHE A 52 -19.19 17.76 80.39
C PHE A 52 -19.58 19.13 80.99
N LYS A 53 -19.08 20.24 80.42
CA LYS A 53 -19.50 21.60 80.76
C LYS A 53 -20.27 22.22 79.59
N LEU A 54 -21.39 22.83 79.90
CA LEU A 54 -22.26 23.47 78.92
C LEU A 54 -21.64 24.82 78.52
N LYS A 55 -21.16 24.91 77.27
CA LYS A 55 -20.38 26.05 76.76
C LYS A 55 -21.24 27.13 76.09
N GLY A 56 -22.43 26.77 75.62
CA GLY A 56 -23.35 27.70 74.98
C GLY A 56 -24.63 27.02 74.51
N ILE A 57 -25.68 27.82 74.33
CA ILE A 57 -26.98 27.40 73.81
C ILE A 57 -27.25 28.22 72.55
N THR A 58 -27.48 27.54 71.42
CA THR A 58 -27.88 28.19 70.18
C THR A 58 -29.34 27.90 69.92
N VAL A 59 -30.13 28.95 69.69
CA VAL A 59 -31.55 28.84 69.37
C VAL A 59 -31.71 28.43 67.90
N ILE A 60 -32.47 27.36 67.67
CA ILE A 60 -32.82 26.92 66.31
C ILE A 60 -34.10 27.65 65.92
N ASP A 61 -34.02 28.48 64.89
CA ASP A 61 -35.16 29.28 64.41
C ASP A 61 -36.11 28.43 63.55
N PHE A 62 -35.55 27.43 62.85
CA PHE A 62 -36.32 26.57 61.96
C PHE A 62 -35.73 25.15 61.92
N LEU A 63 -36.59 24.16 62.14
CA LEU A 63 -36.22 22.75 62.10
C LEU A 63 -37.29 21.97 61.33
N GLU A 64 -37.04 21.73 60.04
CA GLU A 64 -37.86 20.83 59.25
C GLU A 64 -37.23 19.43 59.22
N ARG A 65 -38.02 18.44 59.65
CA ARG A 65 -37.66 17.02 59.63
C ARG A 65 -38.65 16.24 58.77
N GLY A 66 -38.15 15.22 58.08
CA GLY A 66 -38.98 14.35 57.25
C GLY A 66 -39.38 15.00 55.93
N TRP A 67 -40.62 14.78 55.48
CA TRP A 67 -41.08 15.11 54.13
C TRP A 67 -41.13 16.62 53.81
N SER A 68 -41.24 17.50 54.81
CA SER A 68 -41.17 18.96 54.60
C SER A 68 -39.77 19.43 54.20
N GLY A 69 -38.73 18.87 54.84
CA GLY A 69 -37.34 19.17 54.48
C GLY A 69 -36.97 18.72 53.07
N VAL A 70 -37.68 17.75 52.50
CA VAL A 70 -37.50 17.32 51.10
C VAL A 70 -38.00 18.38 50.12
N LEU A 71 -39.14 19.01 50.42
CA LEU A 71 -39.64 20.15 49.62
C LEU A 71 -38.66 21.32 49.65
N ALA A 72 -38.05 21.60 50.80
CA ALA A 72 -37.03 22.65 50.95
C ALA A 72 -35.70 22.30 50.24
N ALA A 73 -35.30 21.03 50.18
CA ALA A 73 -34.09 20.58 49.49
C ALA A 73 -34.28 20.44 47.96
N TRP A 74 -35.52 20.32 47.48
CA TRP A 74 -35.86 20.06 46.08
C TRP A 74 -35.25 21.06 45.07
N PRO A 75 -35.24 22.38 45.31
CA PRO A 75 -34.67 23.35 44.38
C PRO A 75 -33.16 23.12 44.16
N TYR A 76 -32.42 22.74 45.20
CA TYR A 76 -30.97 22.49 45.11
C TYR A 76 -30.66 21.23 44.31
N LEU A 77 -31.45 20.17 44.50
CA LEU A 77 -31.36 18.94 43.71
C LEU A 77 -31.67 19.19 42.22
N MET A 78 -32.70 19.98 41.94
CA MET A 78 -33.06 20.36 40.57
C MET A 78 -31.94 21.14 39.89
N ILE A 79 -31.37 22.15 40.57
CA ILE A 79 -30.23 22.93 40.07
C ILE A 79 -29.02 22.02 39.81
N GLY A 80 -28.67 21.15 40.76
CA GLY A 80 -27.56 20.20 40.60
C GLY A 80 -27.77 19.25 39.41
N SER A 81 -28.98 18.74 39.23
CA SER A 81 -29.32 17.87 38.10
C SER A 81 -29.20 18.60 36.75
N LEU A 82 -29.62 19.87 36.69
CA LEU A 82 -29.56 20.69 35.49
C LEU A 82 -28.11 20.95 35.07
N PHE A 83 -27.25 21.30 36.03
CA PHE A 83 -25.81 21.43 35.79
C PHE A 83 -25.19 20.11 35.34
N GLY A 84 -25.56 18.98 35.95
CA GLY A 84 -25.08 17.66 35.55
C GLY A 84 -25.46 17.27 34.13
N VAL A 85 -26.70 17.55 33.72
CA VAL A 85 -27.18 17.27 32.35
C VAL A 85 -26.47 18.16 31.32
N VAL A 86 -26.30 19.46 31.61
CA VAL A 86 -25.62 20.38 30.70
C VAL A 86 -24.15 20.02 30.55
N LEU A 87 -23.43 19.82 31.65
CA LEU A 87 -22.01 19.41 31.61
C LEU A 87 -21.83 18.05 30.95
N GLY A 88 -22.72 17.09 31.25
CA GLY A 88 -22.71 15.76 30.62
C GLY A 88 -22.96 15.81 29.11
N PHE A 89 -23.82 16.72 28.64
CA PHE A 89 -24.05 16.92 27.21
C PHE A 89 -22.79 17.45 26.50
N PHE A 90 -22.14 18.47 27.05
CA PHE A 90 -20.90 19.02 26.49
C PHE A 90 -19.75 18.00 26.51
N ALA A 91 -19.55 17.30 27.63
CA ALA A 91 -18.53 16.25 27.74
C ALA A 91 -18.81 15.08 26.78
N GLY A 92 -20.08 14.70 26.62
CA GLY A 92 -20.48 13.66 25.69
C GLY A 92 -20.30 14.05 24.22
N ASP A 93 -20.55 15.31 23.85
CA ASP A 93 -20.34 15.80 22.48
C ASP A 93 -18.85 15.87 22.14
N GLN A 94 -18.02 16.36 23.06
CA GLN A 94 -16.56 16.35 22.95
C GLN A 94 -16.03 14.91 22.74
N ALA A 95 -16.48 13.96 23.56
CA ALA A 95 -16.05 12.56 23.45
C ALA A 95 -16.43 11.94 22.09
N ARG A 96 -17.63 12.23 21.57
CA ARG A 96 -18.04 11.75 20.23
C ARG A 96 -17.18 12.34 19.12
N ARG A 97 -16.83 13.62 19.20
CA ARG A 97 -15.97 14.27 18.19
C ARG A 97 -14.56 13.67 18.19
N ILE A 98 -13.97 13.47 19.36
CA ILE A 98 -12.65 12.83 19.49
C ILE A 98 -12.66 11.41 18.93
N LEU A 99 -13.68 10.61 19.26
CA LEU A 99 -13.86 9.27 18.71
C LEU A 99 -14.04 9.28 17.19
N ALA A 100 -14.83 10.22 16.65
CA ALA A 100 -15.03 10.35 15.21
C ALA A 100 -13.71 10.69 14.49
N ILE A 101 -12.89 11.57 15.06
CA ILE A 101 -11.57 11.93 14.54
C ILE A 101 -10.62 10.73 14.59
N ASP A 102 -10.58 9.99 15.70
CA ASP A 102 -9.72 8.81 15.84
C ASP A 102 -10.11 7.71 14.83
N VAL A 103 -11.41 7.48 14.63
CA VAL A 103 -11.90 6.52 13.63
C VAL A 103 -11.56 6.97 12.21
N ALA A 104 -11.74 8.26 11.89
CA ALA A 104 -11.38 8.81 10.58
C ALA A 104 -9.86 8.75 10.33
N SER A 105 -9.06 9.08 11.35
CA SER A 105 -7.59 9.02 11.30
C SER A 105 -7.11 7.58 11.05
N LYS A 106 -7.63 6.60 11.80
CA LYS A 106 -7.30 5.19 11.60
C LYS A 106 -7.67 4.70 10.19
N ARG A 107 -8.81 5.13 9.64
CA ARG A 107 -9.18 4.81 8.26
C ARG A 107 -8.20 5.42 7.26
N ALA A 108 -7.84 6.69 7.41
CA ALA A 108 -6.88 7.35 6.54
C ALA A 108 -5.51 6.68 6.57
N VAL A 109 -5.01 6.27 7.75
CA VAL A 109 -3.75 5.53 7.88
C VAL A 109 -3.83 4.17 7.20
N ASN A 110 -4.93 3.43 7.37
CA ASN A 110 -5.12 2.14 6.71
C ASN A 110 -5.20 2.25 5.19
N GLU A 111 -5.86 3.29 4.66
CA GLU A 111 -5.91 3.57 3.22
C GLU A 111 -4.54 3.97 2.68
N ALA A 112 -3.80 4.83 3.39
CA ALA A 112 -2.44 5.18 3.03
C ALA A 112 -1.51 3.95 3.01
N ALA A 113 -1.62 3.07 4.00
CA ALA A 113 -0.85 1.83 4.04
C ALA A 113 -1.14 0.91 2.84
N LYS A 114 -2.42 0.78 2.43
CA LYS A 114 -2.80 0.02 1.23
C LYS A 114 -2.22 0.63 -0.05
N LEU A 115 -2.29 1.96 -0.19
CA LEU A 115 -1.72 2.65 -1.35
C LEU A 115 -0.21 2.47 -1.44
N ILE A 116 0.50 2.50 -0.30
CA ILE A 116 1.95 2.22 -0.26
C ILE A 116 2.23 0.78 -0.69
N GLU A 117 1.46 -0.19 -0.23
CA GLU A 117 1.63 -1.60 -0.60
C GLU A 117 1.37 -1.81 -2.10
N GLU A 118 0.33 -1.19 -2.66
CA GLU A 118 0.05 -1.21 -4.10
C GLU A 118 1.16 -0.55 -4.91
N ALA A 119 1.65 0.62 -4.49
CA ALA A 119 2.77 1.29 -5.12
C ALA A 119 4.05 0.43 -5.11
N HIS A 120 4.32 -0.26 -4.00
CA HIS A 120 5.43 -1.22 -3.91
C HIS A 120 5.26 -2.40 -4.86
N LYS A 121 4.05 -2.97 -4.97
CA LYS A 121 3.77 -4.06 -5.93
C LYS A 121 3.98 -3.62 -7.37
N VAL A 122 3.49 -2.43 -7.74
CA VAL A 122 3.68 -1.85 -9.07
C VAL A 122 5.16 -1.57 -9.34
N GLY A 123 5.89 -1.00 -8.37
CA GLY A 123 7.33 -0.75 -8.47
C GLY A 123 8.12 -2.05 -8.70
N ASN A 124 7.82 -3.11 -7.94
CA ASN A 124 8.46 -4.41 -8.10
C ASN A 124 8.17 -5.04 -9.47
N LEU A 125 6.94 -4.90 -10.00
CA LEU A 125 6.58 -5.37 -11.34
C LEU A 125 7.34 -4.60 -12.43
N ALA A 126 7.43 -3.27 -12.29
CA ALA A 126 8.19 -2.43 -13.22
C ALA A 126 9.68 -2.83 -13.22
N GLN A 127 10.26 -3.03 -12.04
CA GLN A 127 11.66 -3.45 -11.92
C GLN A 127 11.93 -4.82 -12.54
N ARG A 128 11.00 -5.78 -12.38
CA ARG A 128 11.09 -7.08 -13.06
C ARG A 128 11.04 -6.95 -14.57
N ARG A 129 10.12 -6.14 -15.11
CA ARG A 129 10.03 -5.89 -16.56
C ARG A 129 11.31 -5.27 -17.12
N VAL A 130 11.92 -4.33 -16.40
CA VAL A 130 13.21 -3.74 -16.79
C VAL A 130 14.33 -4.79 -16.76
N ALA A 131 14.37 -5.64 -15.73
CA ALA A 131 15.36 -6.71 -15.65
C ALA A 131 15.21 -7.74 -16.79
N ASP A 132 13.97 -8.10 -17.14
CA ASP A 132 13.68 -9.02 -18.24
C ASP A 132 14.03 -8.38 -19.59
N ALA A 133 13.71 -7.10 -19.80
CA ALA A 133 14.11 -6.36 -21.01
C ALA A 133 15.64 -6.31 -21.15
N CYS A 134 16.37 -6.04 -20.06
CA CYS A 134 17.84 -6.03 -20.07
C CYS A 134 18.43 -7.42 -20.38
N LYS A 135 17.82 -8.50 -19.90
CA LYS A 135 18.22 -9.86 -20.27
C LYS A 135 17.98 -10.12 -21.76
N MET A 136 16.81 -9.77 -22.27
CA MET A 136 16.48 -9.92 -23.69
C MET A 136 17.43 -9.12 -24.58
N GLU A 137 17.82 -7.91 -24.18
CA GLU A 137 18.77 -7.09 -24.90
C GLU A 137 20.17 -7.74 -24.97
N LYS A 138 20.65 -8.31 -23.86
CA LYS A 138 21.92 -9.05 -23.83
C LYS A 138 21.87 -10.29 -24.73
N ASP A 139 20.78 -11.06 -24.68
CA ASP A 139 20.60 -12.23 -25.53
C ASP A 139 20.53 -11.86 -27.01
N LEU A 140 19.82 -10.78 -27.34
CA LEU A 140 19.77 -10.25 -28.71
C LEU A 140 21.14 -9.82 -29.20
N LYS A 141 21.91 -9.11 -28.37
CA LYS A 141 23.27 -8.70 -28.71
C LYS A 141 24.17 -9.90 -28.99
N TYR A 142 24.11 -10.93 -28.15
CA TYR A 142 24.86 -12.17 -28.37
C TYR A 142 24.46 -12.87 -29.68
N ARG A 143 23.15 -12.94 -29.97
CA ARG A 143 22.65 -13.50 -31.24
C ARG A 143 23.10 -12.68 -32.45
N LEU A 144 23.10 -11.37 -32.35
CA LEU A 144 23.59 -10.48 -33.42
C LEU A 144 25.08 -10.70 -33.67
N GLU A 145 25.91 -10.70 -32.61
CA GLU A 145 27.35 -10.99 -32.73
C GLU A 145 27.62 -12.37 -33.34
N PHE A 146 26.80 -13.36 -33.00
CA PHE A 146 26.89 -14.70 -33.61
C PHE A 146 26.52 -14.66 -35.10
N LEU A 147 25.40 -14.01 -35.47
CA LEU A 147 24.97 -13.90 -36.86
C LEU A 147 25.96 -13.11 -37.72
N GLU A 148 26.57 -12.06 -37.18
CA GLU A 148 27.64 -11.32 -37.87
C GLU A 148 28.85 -12.21 -38.17
N LYS A 149 29.27 -13.06 -37.23
CA LYS A 149 30.35 -14.03 -37.46
C LYS A 149 30.00 -15.04 -38.54
N VAL A 150 28.76 -15.55 -38.53
CA VAL A 150 28.28 -16.49 -39.56
C VAL A 150 28.24 -15.82 -40.93
N ALA A 151 27.72 -14.58 -41.01
CA ALA A 151 27.67 -13.82 -42.25
C ALA A 151 29.08 -13.54 -42.81
N TYR A 152 30.03 -13.18 -41.95
CA TYR A 152 31.43 -12.99 -42.35
C TYR A 152 32.07 -14.29 -42.86
N ALA A 153 31.82 -15.42 -42.19
CA ALA A 153 32.32 -16.72 -42.64
C ALA A 153 31.76 -17.09 -44.02
N GLN A 154 30.44 -16.92 -44.22
CA GLN A 154 29.81 -17.16 -45.53
C GLN A 154 30.33 -16.24 -46.63
N GLN A 155 30.59 -14.96 -46.31
CA GLN A 155 31.16 -14.02 -47.28
C GLN A 155 32.58 -14.44 -47.69
N LYS A 156 33.38 -14.92 -46.73
CA LYS A 156 34.71 -15.45 -47.01
C LYS A 156 34.64 -16.69 -47.90
N GLU A 157 33.78 -17.66 -47.58
CA GLU A 157 33.58 -18.86 -48.40
C GLU A 157 33.12 -18.51 -49.83
N ARG A 158 32.19 -17.56 -49.99
CA ARG A 158 31.79 -17.08 -51.31
C ARG A 158 32.96 -16.48 -52.09
N SER A 159 33.80 -15.68 -51.45
CA SER A 159 34.98 -15.10 -52.10
C SER A 159 36.01 -16.16 -52.51
N GLU A 160 36.15 -17.24 -51.74
CA GLU A 160 37.02 -18.36 -52.07
C GLU A 160 36.44 -19.19 -53.22
N LEU A 161 35.14 -19.44 -53.22
CA LEU A 161 34.43 -20.10 -54.33
C LEU A 161 34.53 -19.29 -55.64
N GLU A 162 34.41 -17.97 -55.59
CA GLU A 162 34.61 -17.11 -56.77
C GLU A 162 36.03 -17.22 -57.32
N LYS A 163 37.05 -17.22 -56.45
CA LYS A 163 38.45 -17.44 -56.85
C LYS A 163 38.67 -18.83 -57.46
N MET A 164 38.09 -19.87 -56.87
CA MET A 164 38.16 -21.22 -57.43
C MET A 164 37.48 -21.31 -58.79
N LYS A 165 36.30 -20.68 -58.94
CA LYS A 165 35.58 -20.63 -60.21
C LYS A 165 36.41 -19.92 -61.29
N ALA A 166 36.99 -18.76 -60.98
CA ALA A 166 37.87 -18.04 -61.89
C ALA A 166 39.09 -18.89 -62.30
N GLY A 167 39.71 -19.60 -61.35
CA GLY A 167 40.82 -20.51 -61.63
C GLY A 167 40.44 -21.72 -62.50
N LEU A 168 39.23 -22.24 -62.34
CA LEU A 168 38.70 -23.31 -63.20
C LEU A 168 38.38 -22.81 -64.61
N GLU A 169 37.79 -21.62 -64.75
CA GLU A 169 37.54 -21.00 -66.05
C GLU A 169 38.85 -20.73 -66.81
N GLU A 170 39.91 -20.29 -66.13
CA GLU A 170 41.22 -20.10 -66.75
C GLU A 170 41.84 -21.44 -67.20
N LYS A 171 41.76 -22.48 -66.36
CA LYS A 171 42.20 -23.84 -66.75
C LYS A 171 41.41 -24.38 -67.93
N ALA A 172 40.11 -24.16 -67.98
CA ALA A 172 39.26 -24.55 -69.10
C ALA A 172 39.69 -23.86 -70.40
N ARG A 173 39.93 -22.53 -70.37
CA ARG A 173 40.45 -21.79 -71.54
C ARG A 173 41.81 -22.31 -72.01
N ARG A 174 42.72 -22.62 -71.08
CA ARG A 174 44.03 -23.20 -71.42
C ARG A 174 43.86 -24.59 -72.05
N ALA A 175 42.97 -25.42 -71.50
CA ALA A 175 42.66 -26.74 -72.04
C ALA A 175 42.10 -26.64 -73.47
N GLU A 176 41.13 -25.75 -73.72
CA GLU A 176 40.59 -25.49 -75.06
C GLU A 176 41.71 -25.05 -76.03
N SER A 177 42.59 -24.13 -75.62
CA SER A 177 43.74 -23.72 -76.43
C SER A 177 44.65 -24.91 -76.76
N THR A 178 45.02 -25.72 -75.78
CA THR A 178 45.86 -26.91 -76.01
C THR A 178 45.17 -27.95 -76.89
N GLU A 179 43.85 -28.11 -76.79
CA GLU A 179 43.08 -29.01 -77.67
C GLU A 179 43.12 -28.50 -79.12
N THR A 180 42.99 -27.19 -79.34
CA THR A 180 43.11 -26.61 -80.69
C THR A 180 44.52 -26.78 -81.26
N GLU A 181 45.56 -26.67 -80.45
CA GLU A 181 46.95 -26.91 -80.86
C GLU A 181 47.21 -28.38 -81.18
N LEU A 182 46.74 -29.30 -80.34
CA LEU A 182 46.80 -30.74 -80.61
C LEU A 182 46.07 -31.10 -81.90
N LYS A 183 44.90 -30.50 -82.16
CA LYS A 183 44.16 -30.67 -83.41
C LYS A 183 44.94 -30.18 -84.62
N LYS A 184 45.63 -29.02 -84.51
CA LYS A 184 46.52 -28.50 -85.57
C LYS A 184 47.72 -29.44 -85.79
N ALA A 185 48.37 -29.89 -84.73
CA ALA A 185 49.50 -30.81 -84.79
C ALA A 185 49.10 -32.15 -85.44
N ARG A 186 47.97 -32.74 -85.02
CA ARG A 186 47.40 -33.96 -85.60
C ARG A 186 47.08 -33.80 -87.10
N ASN A 187 46.50 -32.67 -87.49
CA ASN A 187 46.25 -32.37 -88.91
C ASN A 187 47.56 -32.21 -89.70
N LYS A 188 48.62 -31.66 -89.10
CA LYS A 188 49.94 -31.52 -89.74
C LYS A 188 50.61 -32.89 -89.90
N ILE A 189 50.55 -33.75 -88.88
CA ILE A 189 51.02 -35.15 -88.94
C ILE A 189 50.30 -35.89 -90.07
N ARG A 190 48.97 -35.84 -90.11
CA ARG A 190 48.19 -36.47 -91.20
C ARG A 190 48.59 -35.98 -92.59
N ARG A 191 48.87 -34.68 -92.75
CA ARG A 191 49.35 -34.12 -94.03
C ARG A 191 50.75 -34.63 -94.39
N LEU A 192 51.63 -34.78 -93.40
CA LEU A 192 52.98 -35.32 -93.60
C LEU A 192 52.95 -36.81 -93.91
N GLU A 193 52.11 -37.60 -93.22
CA GLU A 193 51.89 -39.03 -93.52
C GLU A 193 51.39 -39.22 -94.96
N VAL A 194 50.42 -38.41 -95.42
CA VAL A 194 49.96 -38.44 -96.81
C VAL A 194 51.07 -38.06 -97.81
N LYS A 195 51.97 -37.14 -97.45
CA LYS A 195 53.12 -36.79 -98.30
C LYS A 195 54.17 -37.89 -98.35
N ILE A 196 54.49 -38.50 -97.21
CA ILE A 196 55.44 -39.62 -97.13
C ILE A 196 54.92 -40.81 -97.94
N GLY A 197 53.64 -41.18 -97.76
CA GLY A 197 53.02 -42.25 -98.56
C GLY A 197 52.90 -41.92 -100.06
N ARG A 198 53.02 -40.66 -100.48
CA ARG A 198 53.17 -40.29 -101.90
C ARG A 198 54.61 -40.45 -102.38
N MET A 199 55.59 -40.02 -101.57
CA MET A 199 57.02 -40.18 -101.88
C MET A 199 57.48 -41.65 -101.87
N GLU A 200 56.86 -42.52 -101.09
CA GLU A 200 57.10 -43.98 -101.15
C GLU A 200 56.49 -44.66 -102.39
N ASN A 201 55.56 -43.99 -103.09
CA ASN A 201 54.89 -44.52 -104.30
C ASN A 201 55.37 -43.86 -105.60
N ASP A 202 56.26 -42.87 -105.53
CA ASP A 202 56.95 -42.35 -106.70
C ASP A 202 58.28 -43.11 -106.87
N PRO A 203 58.52 -43.80 -108.00
CA PRO A 203 59.82 -44.40 -108.26
C PRO A 203 60.87 -43.28 -108.38
N ILE A 204 62.05 -43.53 -107.81
CA ILE A 204 63.23 -42.70 -108.03
C ILE A 204 63.60 -42.85 -109.51
N ASP A 205 63.20 -41.89 -110.34
CA ASP A 205 63.81 -41.69 -111.66
C ASP A 205 65.20 -41.09 -111.43
N ASP A 206 66.21 -41.97 -111.36
CA ASP A 206 67.56 -41.65 -111.81
C ASP A 206 67.47 -41.40 -113.32
N PHE A 207 67.77 -40.17 -113.77
CA PHE A 207 68.56 -39.79 -114.97
C PHE A 207 68.43 -38.29 -115.28
#